data_AF-A0A552AML6-F1
#
_entry.id   AF-A0A552AML6-F1
#
_cell.length_a   1.000
_cell.length_b   1.000
_cell.length_c   1.000
_cell.angle_alpha   90.00
_cell.angle_beta   90.00
_cell.angle_gamma   90.00
#
_symmetry.space_group_name_H-M   'P 1'
#
loop_
_entity.id
_entity.type
_entity.pdbx_description
1 polymer ?
#
loop_
_entity_poly.entity_id
_entity_poly.type
_entity_poly.pdbx_seq_one_letter_code
_entity_poly.pdbx_strand_id
1 'polypeptide(L)'
;MSNISKTDWSRIDGMKDEDIDTSDIPPLSEDFWVKAQLRLPEDIVTVKVEIDAETFAWFQSQGETAQEQMSVALKTYAQANQAFSSSITKVE
;
A
#
# COMPACT_ATOMS: atom_id res chain seq x y z
N MET A 1 21.60 15.99 10.87
CA MET A 1 20.75 16.98 11.58
C MET A 1 19.78 16.22 12.45
N SER A 2 19.72 16.47 13.75
CA SER A 2 18.78 15.78 14.66
C SER A 2 17.40 16.40 14.53
N ASN A 3 16.44 15.64 13.98
CA ASN A 3 15.02 16.01 13.96
C ASN A 3 14.45 15.87 15.38
N ILE A 4 14.62 16.90 16.21
CA ILE A 4 13.99 16.96 17.52
C ILE A 4 12.59 17.53 17.31
N SER A 5 11.58 16.72 17.64
CA SER A 5 10.17 17.12 17.59
C SER A 5 9.95 18.35 18.47
N LYS A 6 9.18 19.33 17.98
CA LYS A 6 8.77 20.52 18.74
C LYS A 6 7.61 20.24 19.71
N THR A 7 7.15 18.99 19.78
CA THR A 7 6.07 18.56 20.65
C THR A 7 6.51 18.57 22.10
N ASP A 8 5.68 19.16 22.97
CA ASP A 8 5.81 19.03 24.42
C ASP A 8 5.35 17.63 24.85
N TRP A 9 6.30 16.69 24.88
CA TRP A 9 6.04 15.29 25.23
C TRP A 9 5.68 15.10 26.69
N SER A 10 6.23 15.92 27.61
CA SER A 10 5.91 15.82 29.04
C SER A 10 4.44 16.16 29.31
N ARG A 11 3.87 17.11 28.56
CA ARG A 11 2.44 17.40 28.63
C ARG A 11 1.58 16.25 28.12
N ILE A 12 1.96 15.61 27.01
CA ILE A 12 1.19 14.50 26.44
C ILE A 12 1.24 13.26 27.35
N ASP A 13 2.41 12.95 27.90
CA ASP A 13 2.62 11.78 28.76
C ASP A 13 1.85 11.87 30.09
N GLY A 14 1.60 13.09 30.59
CA GLY A 14 0.80 13.34 31.79
C GLY A 14 -0.70 13.58 31.56
N MET A 15 -1.16 13.62 30.32
CA MET A 15 -2.56 13.87 29.97
C MET A 15 -3.42 12.65 30.27
N LYS A 16 -4.58 12.84 30.91
CA LYS A 16 -5.54 11.75 31.11
C LYS A 16 -6.42 11.60 29.88
N ASP A 17 -6.98 10.41 29.70
CA ASP A 17 -7.89 10.10 28.59
C ASP A 17 -9.10 11.05 28.55
N GLU A 18 -9.64 11.40 29.72
CA GLU A 18 -10.76 12.33 29.91
C GLU A 18 -10.46 13.77 29.45
N ASP A 19 -9.18 14.16 29.44
CA ASP A 19 -8.72 15.49 29.03
C ASP A 19 -8.58 15.60 27.49
N ILE A 20 -8.73 14.48 26.76
CA ILE A 20 -8.62 14.44 25.30
C ILE A 20 -9.94 14.93 24.68
N ASP A 21 -9.89 16.08 24.02
CA ASP A 21 -11.01 16.60 23.24
C ASP A 21 -11.23 15.72 21.99
N THR A 22 -12.40 15.08 21.93
CA THR A 22 -12.85 14.25 20.82
C THR A 22 -14.12 14.80 20.17
N SER A 23 -14.48 16.06 20.45
CA SER A 23 -15.73 16.68 20.01
C SER A 23 -15.87 16.77 18.48
N ASP A 24 -14.75 16.70 17.75
CA ASP A 24 -14.68 16.69 16.29
C ASP A 24 -14.83 15.30 15.66
N ILE A 25 -14.71 14.22 16.44
CA ILE A 25 -14.72 12.84 15.96
C ILE A 25 -16.01 12.15 16.42
N PRO A 26 -16.94 11.80 15.52
CA PRO A 26 -18.15 11.09 15.90
C PRO A 26 -17.83 9.67 16.38
N PRO A 27 -18.61 9.11 17.34
CA PRO A 27 -18.42 7.75 17.80
C PRO A 27 -18.70 6.73 16.67
N LEU A 28 -17.82 5.73 16.54
CA LEU A 28 -17.96 4.67 15.54
C LEU A 28 -19.06 3.68 15.97
N SER A 29 -20.10 3.51 15.15
CA SER A 29 -21.21 2.59 15.42
C SER A 29 -20.88 1.13 15.04
N GLU A 30 -21.69 0.18 15.51
CA GLU A 30 -21.57 -1.23 15.11
C GLU A 30 -21.71 -1.42 13.59
N ASP A 31 -22.60 -0.66 12.94
CA ASP A 31 -22.79 -0.69 11.48
C ASP A 31 -21.52 -0.31 10.70
N PHE A 32 -20.66 0.55 11.26
CA PHE A 32 -19.37 0.89 10.68
C PHE A 32 -18.47 -0.35 10.65
N TRP A 33 -18.39 -1.08 11.76
CA TRP A 33 -17.56 -2.27 11.90
C TRP A 33 -18.07 -3.45 11.07
N VAL A 34 -19.39 -3.59 10.90
CA VAL A 34 -19.98 -4.63 10.02
C VAL A 34 -19.50 -4.50 8.56
N LYS A 35 -19.25 -3.26 8.10
CA LYS A 35 -18.80 -2.98 6.73
C LYS A 35 -17.30 -2.77 6.61
N ALA A 36 -16.59 -2.69 7.73
CA ALA A 36 -15.17 -2.41 7.75
C ALA A 36 -14.39 -3.56 7.08
N GLN A 37 -13.59 -3.23 6.07
CA GLN A 37 -12.67 -4.18 5.45
C GLN A 37 -11.26 -3.93 5.98
N LEU A 38 -10.69 -4.92 6.65
CA LEU A 38 -9.27 -4.89 7.00
C LEU A 38 -8.44 -5.03 5.71
N ARG A 39 -7.60 -4.03 5.43
CA ARG A 39 -6.62 -4.07 4.35
C ARG A 39 -5.23 -4.16 4.97
N LEU A 40 -4.71 -5.38 5.02
CA LEU A 40 -3.30 -5.59 5.37
C LEU A 40 -2.43 -5.22 4.16
N PRO A 41 -1.27 -4.57 4.36
CA PRO A 41 -0.28 -4.42 3.30
C PRO A 41 0.09 -5.79 2.75
N GLU A 42 0.13 -5.94 1.42
CA GLU A 42 0.62 -7.17 0.80
C GLU A 42 2.13 -7.28 0.99
N ASP A 43 2.63 -8.50 1.23
CA ASP A 43 4.07 -8.75 1.32
C ASP A 43 4.74 -8.44 -0.03
N ILE A 44 5.71 -7.52 -0.01
CA ILE A 44 6.49 -7.18 -1.20
C ILE A 44 7.69 -8.14 -1.27
N VAL A 45 7.75 -8.93 -2.34
CA VAL A 45 8.88 -9.83 -2.59
C VAL A 45 9.86 -9.16 -3.55
N THR A 46 11.13 -9.05 -3.14
CA THR A 46 12.20 -8.58 -4.03
C THR A 46 12.85 -9.77 -4.72
N VAL A 47 12.75 -9.81 -6.05
CA VAL A 47 13.36 -10.85 -6.89
C VAL A 47 14.31 -10.22 -7.91
N LYS A 48 15.34 -10.97 -8.32
CA LYS A 48 16.18 -10.61 -9.46
C LYS A 48 15.53 -11.16 -10.73
N VAL A 49 15.25 -10.29 -11.70
CA VAL A 49 14.67 -10.66 -12.99
C VAL A 49 15.63 -10.24 -14.09
N GLU A 50 15.87 -11.13 -15.05
CA GLU A 50 16.61 -10.78 -16.26
C GLU A 50 15.64 -10.13 -17.25
N ILE A 51 15.99 -8.94 -17.72
CA ILE A 51 15.22 -8.15 -18.68
C ILE A 51 16.16 -7.68 -19.78
N ASP A 52 15.62 -7.50 -20.98
CA ASP A 52 16.40 -6.97 -22.09
C ASP A 52 16.80 -5.51 -21.84
N ALA A 53 17.91 -5.10 -22.45
CA ALA A 53 18.51 -3.80 -22.20
C ALA A 53 17.64 -2.62 -22.68
N GLU A 54 16.84 -2.82 -23.74
CA GLU A 54 16.00 -1.77 -24.33
C GLU A 54 14.79 -1.48 -23.43
N THR A 55 14.09 -2.53 -23.00
CA THR A 55 12.97 -2.46 -22.06
C THR A 55 13.43 -1.83 -20.75
N PHE A 56 14.60 -2.21 -20.23
CA PHE A 56 15.13 -1.60 -19.01
C PHE A 56 15.45 -0.11 -19.18
N ALA A 57 16.05 0.26 -20.31
CA ALA A 57 16.35 1.67 -20.61
C ALA A 57 15.06 2.49 -20.75
N TRP A 58 14.01 1.93 -21.34
CA TRP A 58 12.70 2.56 -21.43
C TRP A 58 12.10 2.83 -20.05
N PHE A 59 12.11 1.86 -19.14
CA PHE A 59 11.63 2.09 -17.76
C PHE A 59 12.49 3.11 -17.03
N GLN A 60 13.83 3.05 -17.13
CA GLN A 60 14.72 4.04 -16.51
C GLN A 60 14.46 5.47 -17.00
N SER A 61 14.06 5.64 -18.28
CA SER A 61 13.73 6.96 -18.83
C SER A 61 12.51 7.61 -18.16
N GLN A 62 11.70 6.85 -17.43
CA GLN A 62 10.51 7.33 -16.70
C GLN A 62 10.86 8.01 -15.37
N GLY A 63 12.13 7.95 -14.94
CA GLY A 63 12.62 8.67 -13.75
C GLY A 63 12.37 7.92 -12.44
N GLU A 64 12.05 8.66 -11.38
CA GLU A 64 11.96 8.13 -10.00
C GLU A 64 10.89 7.04 -9.82
N THR A 65 9.90 6.97 -10.71
CA THR A 65 8.80 6.00 -10.66
C THR A 65 9.05 4.74 -11.49
N ALA A 66 10.22 4.60 -12.12
CA ALA A 66 10.56 3.49 -13.01
C ALA A 66 10.29 2.11 -12.38
N GLN A 67 10.71 1.92 -11.12
CA GLN A 67 10.53 0.65 -10.40
C GLN A 67 9.05 0.35 -10.10
N GLU A 68 8.28 1.36 -9.71
CA GLU A 68 6.84 1.22 -9.44
C GLU A 68 6.07 0.89 -10.72
N GLN A 69 6.39 1.57 -11.83
CA GLN A 69 5.80 1.29 -13.14
C GLN A 69 6.12 -0.13 -13.60
N MET A 70 7.35 -0.60 -13.41
CA MET A 70 7.73 -1.97 -13.73
C MET A 70 6.93 -2.98 -12.89
N SER A 71 6.77 -2.73 -11.58
CA SER A 71 5.95 -3.57 -10.70
C SER A 71 4.49 -3.63 -11.14
N VAL A 72 3.89 -2.49 -11.51
CA VAL A 72 2.51 -2.42 -12.01
C VAL A 72 2.37 -3.18 -13.33
N ALA A 73 3.30 -3.01 -14.26
CA ALA A 73 3.29 -3.72 -15.54
C ALA A 73 3.32 -5.24 -15.36
N LEU A 74 4.20 -5.75 -14.48
CA LEU A 74 4.27 -7.17 -14.15
C LEU A 74 2.95 -7.68 -13.54
N LYS A 75 2.34 -6.90 -12.63
CA LYS A 75 1.05 -7.24 -12.02
C LYS A 75 -0.07 -7.31 -13.05
N THR A 76 -0.17 -6.31 -13.93
CA THR A 76 -1.19 -6.28 -14.99
C THR A 76 -1.03 -7.46 -15.95
N TYR A 77 0.20 -7.78 -16.35
CA TYR A 77 0.48 -8.95 -17.19
C TYR A 77 0.06 -10.25 -16.50
N ALA A 78 0.45 -10.44 -15.24
CA ALA A 78 0.07 -11.63 -14.47
C ALA A 78 -1.46 -11.78 -14.35
N GLN A 79 -2.18 -10.69 -14.05
CA GLN A 79 -3.64 -10.70 -13.96
C GLN A 79 -4.32 -11.04 -15.29
N ALA A 80 -3.86 -10.45 -16.39
CA ALA A 80 -4.40 -10.73 -17.72
C ALA A 80 -4.23 -12.22 -18.10
N ASN A 81 -3.08 -12.81 -17.78
CA ASN A 81 -2.80 -14.21 -18.08
C ASN A 81 -3.48 -15.19 -17.11
N GLN A 82 -3.64 -14.84 -15.83
CA GLN A 82 -4.43 -15.65 -14.88
C GLN A 82 -5.91 -15.67 -15.24
N ALA A 83 -6.46 -14.52 -15.70
CA ALA A 83 -7.83 -14.46 -16.20
C ALA A 83 -8.02 -15.37 -17.43
N PHE A 84 -7.02 -15.41 -18.32
CA PHE A 84 -7.01 -16.28 -19.50
C PHE A 84 -6.95 -17.77 -19.15
N SER A 85 -6.07 -18.19 -18.22
CA SER A 85 -6.01 -19.58 -17.75
C SER A 85 -7.27 -20.02 -17.01
N SER A 86 -7.88 -19.12 -16.21
CA SER A 86 -9.12 -19.41 -15.48
C SER A 86 -10.33 -19.60 -16.41
N SER A 87 -10.33 -18.96 -17.59
CA SER A 87 -11.36 -19.17 -18.62
C SER A 87 -11.18 -20.46 -19.43
N ILE A 88 -9.97 -21.03 -19.49
CA ILE A 88 -9.72 -22.31 -20.20
C ILE A 88 -10.11 -23.51 -19.33
N THR A 89 -9.94 -23.44 -18.01
CA THR A 89 -10.27 -24.55 -17.09
C THR A 89 -11.77 -24.69 -16.79
N LYS A 90 -12.63 -23.76 -17.25
CA LYS A 90 -14.08 -23.80 -17.02
C LYS A 90 -14.89 -24.39 -18.19
N VAL A 91 -14.20 -24.96 -19.18
CA VAL A 91 -14.83 -25.58 -20.36
C VAL A 91 -14.44 -27.06 -20.45
N GLU A 92 -14.75 -27.83 -19.40
CA GLU A 92 -14.90 -29.29 -19.45
C GLU A 92 -16.08 -29.72 -18.56
#